data_AF-A0A8C0AGV8-F1
#
_entry.id   AF-A0A8C0AGV8-F1
#
_cell.length_a   1.000
_cell.length_b   1.000
_cell.length_c   1.000
_cell.angle_alpha   90.00
_cell.angle_beta   90.00
_cell.angle_gamma   90.00
#
_symmetry.space_group_name_H-M   'P 1'
#
loop_
_entity.id
_entity.type
_entity.pdbx_description
1 polymer ?
#
loop_
_entity_poly.entity_id
_entity_poly.type
_entity_poly.pdbx_seq_one_letter_code
_entity_poly.pdbx_strand_id
1 'polypeptide(L)'
;MPFPVTTLGPQRTPPPPKHYGISSPISLAPPRETDCILTQKLIETLKPFGVFEEEEELQRRILILEKLNNLVKEWIREISESKSLPQAVIENVGGKIFTFGSYRLGVHTKGADIDALCVAPRHVDRSDFFTSFYDKLKLHEEVKDLRAVEEAFVPVIKLSLMVAGN
;
A
#
# COMPACT_ATOMS: atom_id res chain seq x y z
N MET A 1 22.24 52.15 -46.36
CA MET A 1 21.15 51.16 -46.21
C MET A 1 21.59 50.13 -45.17
N PRO A 2 20.76 49.77 -44.18
CA PRO A 2 21.18 49.31 -42.86
C PRO A 2 21.44 47.79 -42.77
N PHE A 3 22.28 47.42 -41.79
CA PHE A 3 22.58 46.03 -41.40
C PHE A 3 21.33 45.29 -40.85
N PRO A 4 21.22 43.96 -41.03
CA PRO A 4 20.10 43.20 -40.50
C PRO A 4 20.21 43.09 -38.97
N VAL A 5 19.15 43.51 -38.28
CA VAL A 5 18.95 43.29 -36.85
C VAL A 5 18.51 41.84 -36.66
N THR A 6 19.37 41.02 -36.05
CA THR A 6 19.00 39.69 -35.58
C THR A 6 18.01 39.85 -34.43
N THR A 7 16.71 39.65 -34.70
CA THR A 7 15.68 39.51 -33.66
C THR A 7 15.95 38.24 -32.85
N LEU A 8 16.52 38.40 -31.65
CA LEU A 8 16.51 37.35 -30.63
C LEU A 8 15.04 37.07 -30.28
N GLY A 9 14.56 35.88 -30.64
CA GLY A 9 13.23 35.42 -30.26
C GLY A 9 13.08 35.38 -28.73
N PRO A 10 11.85 35.39 -28.20
CA PRO A 10 11.61 35.38 -26.77
C PRO A 10 12.25 34.14 -26.14
N GLN A 11 13.20 34.39 -25.24
CA GLN A 11 13.84 33.38 -24.41
C GLN A 11 12.74 32.67 -23.61
N ARG A 12 12.51 31.37 -23.87
CA ARG A 12 11.55 30.57 -23.10
C ARG A 12 12.03 30.55 -21.65
N THR A 13 11.29 31.21 -20.75
CA THR A 13 11.51 31.09 -19.31
C THR A 13 11.32 29.63 -18.90
N PRO A 14 12.24 29.03 -18.13
CA PRO A 14 12.04 27.68 -17.61
C PRO A 14 10.75 27.63 -16.78
N PRO A 15 10.01 26.50 -16.80
CA PRO A 15 8.80 26.38 -16.00
C PRO A 15 9.15 26.59 -14.52
N PRO A 16 8.25 27.23 -13.75
CA PRO A 16 8.49 27.48 -12.34
C PRO A 16 8.74 26.15 -11.61
N PRO A 17 9.60 26.16 -10.56
CA PRO A 17 9.88 24.96 -9.79
C PRO A 17 8.56 24.34 -9.30
N LYS A 18 8.41 23.04 -9.54
CA LYS A 18 7.25 22.28 -9.05
C LYS A 18 7.26 22.33 -7.52
N HIS A 19 6.23 22.91 -6.92
CA HIS A 19 5.98 22.88 -5.48
C HIS A 19 4.75 22.03 -5.18
N TYR A 20 4.61 21.62 -3.92
CA TYR A 20 3.48 20.83 -3.44
C TYR A 20 2.47 21.75 -2.75
N GLY A 21 1.17 21.52 -2.98
CA GLY A 21 0.09 22.32 -2.40
C GLY A 21 -0.53 23.33 -3.36
N ILE A 22 -1.54 24.07 -2.87
CA ILE A 22 -2.29 25.07 -3.65
C ILE A 22 -1.71 26.48 -3.55
N SER A 23 -0.79 26.70 -2.62
CA SER A 23 -0.15 27.99 -2.35
C SER A 23 1.37 27.86 -2.38
N SER A 24 2.04 29.00 -2.57
CA SER A 24 3.50 29.06 -2.50
C SER A 24 4.04 28.64 -1.13
N PRO A 25 5.27 28.10 -1.06
CA PRO A 25 5.90 27.73 0.20
C PRO A 25 6.18 28.96 1.06
N ILE A 26 6.04 28.82 2.38
CA ILE A 26 6.34 29.90 3.35
C ILE A 26 7.84 30.18 3.40
N SER A 27 8.67 29.12 3.33
CA SER A 27 10.12 29.21 3.35
C SER A 27 10.73 28.10 2.49
N LEU A 28 11.80 28.42 1.79
CA LEU A 28 12.65 27.49 1.05
C LEU A 28 14.00 27.27 1.75
N ALA A 29 14.16 27.74 2.99
CA ALA A 29 15.40 27.60 3.73
C ALA A 29 15.68 26.13 4.07
N PRO A 30 16.89 25.60 3.77
CA PRO A 30 17.27 24.25 4.17
C PRO A 30 17.57 24.16 5.69
N PRO A 31 17.58 22.96 6.28
CA PRO A 31 17.96 22.78 7.68
C PRO A 31 19.41 23.17 7.92
N ARG A 32 19.68 23.71 9.10
CA ARG A 32 21.03 23.98 9.63
C ARG A 32 21.56 22.75 10.34
N GLU A 33 22.86 22.73 10.63
CA GLU A 33 23.50 21.67 11.40
C GLU A 33 22.85 21.48 12.78
N THR A 34 22.43 22.56 13.43
CA THR A 34 21.68 22.51 14.70
C THR A 34 20.36 21.75 14.55
N ASP A 35 19.67 21.88 13.42
CA ASP A 35 18.38 21.23 13.17
C ASP A 35 18.58 19.72 12.96
N CYS A 36 19.68 19.31 12.32
CA CYS A 36 20.06 17.90 12.19
C CYS A 36 20.33 17.26 13.56
N ILE A 37 21.06 17.96 14.44
CA ILE A 37 21.34 17.47 15.81
C ILE A 37 20.03 17.32 16.60
N LEU A 38 19.12 18.30 16.49
CA LEU A 38 17.82 18.23 17.16
C LEU A 38 16.94 17.11 16.60
N THR A 39 16.99 16.86 15.29
CA THR A 39 16.29 15.74 14.65
C THR A 39 16.79 14.40 15.17
N GLN A 40 18.11 14.22 15.33
CA GLN A 40 18.65 12.99 15.92
C GLN A 40 18.19 12.81 17.37
N LYS A 41 18.21 13.88 18.18
CA LYS A 41 17.70 13.83 19.56
C LYS A 41 16.22 13.46 19.63
N LEU A 42 15.40 13.95 18.69
CA LEU A 42 14.01 13.57 18.57
C LEU A 42 13.86 12.07 18.30
N ILE A 43 14.60 11.54 17.33
CA ILE A 43 14.58 10.10 17.00
C ILE A 43 14.95 9.25 18.22
N GLU A 44 16.05 9.59 18.92
CA GLU A 44 16.46 8.87 20.13
C GLU A 44 15.42 8.95 21.26
N THR A 45 14.77 10.11 21.41
CA THR A 45 13.73 10.31 22.42
C THR A 45 12.48 9.48 22.12
N LEU A 46 12.18 9.23 20.85
CA LEU A 46 10.99 8.49 20.42
C LEU A 46 11.14 6.97 20.55
N LYS A 47 12.36 6.43 20.46
CA LYS A 47 12.60 4.97 20.52
C LYS A 47 12.00 4.28 21.76
N PRO A 48 12.15 4.78 23.00
CA PRO A 48 11.59 4.12 24.19
C PRO A 48 10.06 4.03 24.21
N PHE A 49 9.37 4.83 23.38
CA PHE A 49 7.91 4.81 23.28
C PHE A 49 7.39 3.75 22.29
N GLY A 50 8.28 2.98 21.64
CA GLY A 50 7.88 1.89 20.74
C GLY A 50 7.22 2.36 19.43
N VAL A 51 7.54 3.59 18.99
CA VAL A 51 6.97 4.16 17.76
C VAL A 51 7.64 3.64 16.48
N PHE A 52 8.81 3.01 16.62
CA PHE A 52 9.49 2.31 15.53
C PHE A 52 9.31 0.80 15.74
N GLU A 53 8.91 0.11 14.68
CA GLU A 53 8.81 -1.35 14.69
C GLU A 53 10.19 -1.98 14.45
N GLU A 54 10.42 -3.15 15.05
CA GLU A 54 11.65 -3.91 14.86
C GLU A 54 11.72 -4.51 13.45
N GLU A 55 12.93 -4.62 12.91
CA GLU A 55 13.15 -5.13 11.55
C GLU A 55 12.59 -6.57 11.36
N GLU A 56 12.69 -7.42 12.39
CA GLU A 56 12.16 -8.78 12.36
C GLU A 56 10.62 -8.81 12.21
N GLU A 57 9.91 -7.92 12.92
CA GLU A 57 8.46 -7.80 12.79
C GLU A 57 8.07 -7.21 11.43
N LEU A 58 8.85 -6.27 10.90
CA LEU A 58 8.63 -5.75 9.56
C LEU A 58 8.78 -6.86 8.50
N GLN A 59 9.81 -7.69 8.61
CA GLN A 59 10.01 -8.86 7.73
C GLN A 59 8.86 -9.85 7.84
N ARG A 60 8.37 -10.12 9.06
CA ARG A 60 7.21 -10.98 9.29
C ARG A 60 5.96 -10.44 8.58
N ARG A 61 5.71 -9.13 8.64
CA ARG A 61 4.58 -8.48 7.94
C ARG A 61 4.69 -8.57 6.42
N ILE A 62 5.91 -8.47 5.87
CA ILE A 62 6.16 -8.62 4.43
C ILE A 62 5.79 -10.04 3.97
N LEU A 63 6.22 -11.07 4.70
CA LEU A 63 5.92 -12.47 4.38
C LEU A 63 4.41 -12.77 4.46
N ILE A 64 3.73 -12.22 5.47
CA ILE A 64 2.27 -12.29 5.61
C ILE A 64 1.56 -11.71 4.38
N LEU A 65 1.99 -10.52 3.92
CA LEU A 65 1.40 -9.85 2.76
C LEU A 65 1.65 -10.61 1.46
N GLU A 66 2.85 -11.19 1.29
CA GLU A 66 3.16 -12.03 0.14
C GLU A 66 2.25 -13.26 0.09
N LYS A 67 2.09 -13.95 1.21
CA LYS A 67 1.20 -15.11 1.33
C LYS A 67 -0.25 -14.72 1.01
N LEU A 68 -0.76 -13.64 1.62
CA LEU A 68 -2.13 -13.18 1.38
C LEU A 68 -2.35 -12.79 -0.10
N ASN A 69 -1.35 -12.16 -0.74
CA ASN A 69 -1.41 -11.80 -2.14
C ASN A 69 -1.45 -13.04 -3.06
N ASN A 70 -0.76 -14.12 -2.69
CA ASN A 70 -0.83 -15.39 -3.41
C ASN A 70 -2.19 -16.06 -3.26
N LEU A 71 -2.78 -16.04 -2.06
CA LEU A 71 -4.15 -16.53 -1.83
C LEU A 71 -5.19 -15.79 -2.67
N VAL A 72 -5.04 -14.46 -2.79
CA VAL A 72 -5.92 -13.64 -3.65
C VAL A 72 -5.79 -14.05 -5.12
N LYS A 73 -4.56 -14.24 -5.63
CA LYS A 73 -4.35 -14.66 -7.03
C LYS A 73 -4.91 -16.05 -7.30
N GLU A 74 -4.69 -16.99 -6.38
CA GLU A 74 -5.22 -18.35 -6.48
C GLU A 74 -6.75 -18.33 -6.49
N TRP A 75 -7.36 -17.63 -5.54
CA TRP A 75 -8.82 -17.47 -5.47
C TRP A 75 -9.41 -16.85 -6.75
N ILE A 76 -8.80 -15.78 -7.27
CA ILE A 76 -9.29 -15.15 -8.50
C ILE A 76 -9.18 -16.11 -9.69
N ARG A 77 -8.12 -16.92 -9.75
CA ARG A 77 -7.98 -17.96 -10.78
C ARG A 77 -9.10 -19.00 -10.68
N GLU A 78 -9.38 -19.50 -9.47
CA GLU A 78 -10.47 -20.46 -9.22
C GLU A 78 -11.86 -19.92 -9.61
N ILE A 79 -12.13 -18.64 -9.31
CA ILE A 79 -13.38 -17.98 -9.74
C ILE A 79 -13.44 -17.84 -11.26
N SER A 80 -12.30 -17.58 -11.90
CA SER A 80 -12.21 -17.47 -13.36
C SER A 80 -12.49 -18.81 -14.04
N GLU A 81 -11.99 -19.90 -13.45
CA GLU A 81 -12.26 -21.28 -13.88
C GLU A 81 -13.73 -21.66 -13.66
N SER A 82 -14.32 -21.35 -12.50
CA SER A 82 -15.72 -21.68 -12.20
C SER A 82 -16.71 -20.93 -13.10
N LYS A 83 -16.36 -19.72 -13.53
CA LYS A 83 -17.13 -18.93 -14.52
C LYS A 83 -16.81 -19.33 -15.98
N SER A 84 -16.05 -20.42 -16.19
CA SER A 84 -15.73 -21.00 -17.50
C SER A 84 -15.12 -19.99 -18.49
N LEU A 85 -14.24 -19.11 -18.00
CA LEU A 85 -13.54 -18.16 -18.86
C LEU A 85 -12.53 -18.88 -19.77
N PRO A 86 -12.17 -18.32 -20.94
CA PRO A 86 -11.16 -18.91 -21.80
C PRO A 86 -9.82 -19.05 -21.08
N GLN A 87 -9.09 -20.15 -21.32
CA GLN A 87 -7.80 -20.43 -20.67
C GLN A 87 -6.79 -19.28 -20.80
N ALA A 88 -6.73 -18.65 -21.98
CA ALA A 88 -5.86 -17.49 -22.23
C ALA A 88 -6.19 -16.29 -21.31
N VAL A 89 -7.44 -16.16 -20.87
CA VAL A 89 -7.85 -15.14 -19.89
C VAL A 89 -7.44 -15.58 -18.49
N ILE A 90 -7.72 -16.83 -18.11
CA ILE A 90 -7.40 -17.41 -16.78
C ILE A 90 -5.91 -17.24 -16.45
N GLU A 91 -5.02 -17.45 -17.42
CA GLU A 91 -3.57 -17.29 -17.23
C GLU A 91 -3.15 -15.84 -16.95
N ASN A 92 -4.00 -14.85 -17.27
CA ASN A 92 -3.70 -13.42 -17.22
C ASN A 92 -4.65 -12.60 -16.33
N VAL A 93 -5.59 -13.21 -15.61
CA VAL A 93 -6.59 -12.48 -14.79
C VAL A 93 -5.97 -11.66 -13.67
N GLY A 94 -4.79 -12.06 -13.19
CA GLY A 94 -4.03 -11.33 -12.19
C GLY A 94 -4.72 -11.33 -10.82
N GLY A 95 -4.91 -10.12 -10.27
CA GLY A 95 -5.29 -9.91 -8.87
C GLY A 95 -4.13 -9.44 -8.02
N LYS A 96 -4.40 -8.50 -7.11
CA LYS A 96 -3.36 -7.90 -6.28
C LYS A 96 -3.91 -7.32 -4.97
N ILE A 97 -3.09 -7.38 -3.94
CA ILE A 97 -3.30 -6.65 -2.69
C ILE A 97 -2.52 -5.34 -2.70
N PHE A 98 -3.18 -4.29 -2.22
CA PHE A 98 -2.57 -2.99 -1.97
C PHE A 98 -2.71 -2.63 -0.51
N THR A 99 -1.61 -2.23 0.11
CA THR A 99 -1.68 -1.67 1.47
C THR A 99 -2.02 -0.19 1.43
N PHE A 100 -2.74 0.27 2.43
CA PHE A 100 -3.00 1.69 2.69
C PHE A 100 -2.84 1.97 4.19
N GLY A 101 -3.24 3.15 4.65
CA GLY A 101 -3.15 3.51 6.07
C GLY A 101 -1.71 3.68 6.57
N SER A 102 -1.54 3.58 7.89
CA SER A 102 -0.27 3.86 8.59
C SER A 102 0.86 2.94 8.12
N TYR A 103 0.58 1.66 7.90
CA TYR A 103 1.55 0.69 7.41
C TYR A 103 2.11 1.10 6.04
N ARG A 104 1.25 1.52 5.12
CA ARG A 104 1.69 1.98 3.78
C ARG A 104 2.54 3.25 3.85
N LEU A 105 2.28 4.11 4.82
CA LEU A 105 3.01 5.35 5.04
C LEU A 105 4.35 5.14 5.78
N GLY A 106 4.61 3.94 6.32
CA GLY A 106 5.83 3.63 7.08
C GLY A 106 5.89 4.30 8.44
N VAL A 107 4.73 4.62 9.03
CA VAL A 107 4.59 5.29 10.34
C VAL A 107 3.75 4.46 11.31
N HIS A 108 3.54 3.18 11.01
CA HIS A 108 2.85 2.27 11.92
C HIS A 108 3.73 1.97 13.14
N THR A 109 3.08 1.82 14.29
CA THR A 109 3.75 1.45 15.54
C THR A 109 3.66 -0.04 15.78
N LYS A 110 4.40 -0.55 16.76
CA LYS A 110 4.32 -1.95 17.19
C LYS A 110 2.86 -2.32 17.52
N GLY A 111 2.41 -3.46 16.97
CA GLY A 111 1.05 -3.96 17.17
C GLY A 111 -0.04 -3.26 16.36
N ALA A 112 0.30 -2.30 15.49
CA ALA A 112 -0.68 -1.73 14.56
C ALA A 112 -1.15 -2.77 13.52
N ASP A 113 -2.41 -2.65 13.09
CA ASP A 113 -3.00 -3.48 12.04
C ASP A 113 -2.41 -3.15 10.65
N ILE A 114 -2.60 -4.06 9.70
CA ILE A 114 -2.30 -3.80 8.28
C ILE A 114 -3.62 -3.62 7.53
N ASP A 115 -3.83 -2.42 7.02
CA ASP A 115 -4.93 -2.12 6.11
C ASP A 115 -4.58 -2.56 4.68
N ALA A 116 -5.37 -3.48 4.15
CA ALA A 116 -5.16 -4.08 2.84
C ALA A 116 -6.44 -4.05 1.99
N LEU A 117 -6.29 -3.67 0.72
CA LEU A 117 -7.33 -3.69 -0.30
C LEU A 117 -7.04 -4.80 -1.31
N CYS A 118 -7.97 -5.73 -1.44
CA CYS A 118 -7.98 -6.72 -2.52
C CYS A 118 -8.56 -6.09 -3.79
N VAL A 119 -7.81 -6.10 -4.88
CA VAL A 119 -8.25 -5.63 -6.20
C VAL A 119 -8.36 -6.83 -7.13
N ALA A 120 -9.58 -7.08 -7.60
CA ALA A 120 -9.95 -8.20 -8.46
C ALA A 120 -10.54 -7.71 -9.79
N PRO A 121 -10.48 -8.52 -10.87
CA PRO A 121 -11.08 -8.21 -12.16
C PRO A 121 -12.61 -8.19 -12.09
N ARG A 122 -13.25 -7.59 -13.11
CA ARG A 122 -14.69 -7.29 -13.15
C ARG A 122 -15.60 -8.51 -12.93
N HIS A 123 -15.18 -9.71 -13.32
CA HIS A 123 -15.98 -10.92 -13.17
C HIS A 123 -15.94 -11.50 -11.76
N VAL A 124 -15.24 -10.90 -10.81
CA VAL A 124 -15.23 -11.32 -9.40
C VAL A 124 -16.15 -10.38 -8.62
N ASP A 125 -17.21 -10.94 -8.06
CA ASP A 125 -18.24 -10.17 -7.37
C ASP A 125 -17.89 -9.96 -5.90
N ARG A 126 -18.48 -8.94 -5.27
CA ARG A 126 -18.30 -8.71 -3.83
C ARG A 126 -18.82 -9.88 -3.00
N SER A 127 -19.88 -10.55 -3.45
CA SER A 127 -20.38 -11.78 -2.84
C SER A 127 -19.34 -12.91 -2.89
N ASP A 128 -18.55 -13.01 -3.96
CA ASP A 128 -17.48 -14.03 -4.07
C ASP A 128 -16.42 -13.79 -2.97
N PHE A 129 -16.11 -12.52 -2.67
CA PHE A 129 -15.17 -12.15 -1.61
C PHE A 129 -15.66 -12.55 -0.20
N PHE A 130 -16.96 -12.37 0.09
CA PHE A 130 -17.52 -12.75 1.40
C PHE A 130 -17.94 -14.23 1.52
N THR A 131 -17.92 -14.98 0.42
CA THR A 131 -18.22 -16.41 0.41
C THR A 131 -16.95 -17.22 0.13
N SER A 132 -16.60 -17.43 -1.14
CA SER A 132 -15.49 -18.29 -1.54
C SER A 132 -14.11 -17.86 -1.02
N PHE A 133 -13.79 -16.55 -0.98
CA PHE A 133 -12.53 -16.11 -0.40
C PHE A 133 -12.52 -16.24 1.12
N TYR A 134 -13.64 -15.93 1.77
CA TYR A 134 -13.81 -16.14 3.20
C TYR A 134 -13.60 -17.61 3.59
N ASP A 135 -14.22 -18.54 2.85
CA ASP A 135 -14.07 -19.97 3.06
C ASP A 135 -12.64 -20.44 2.77
N LYS A 136 -11.98 -19.91 1.73
CA LYS A 136 -10.56 -20.18 1.48
C LYS A 136 -9.70 -19.76 2.67
N LEU A 137 -9.88 -18.54 3.20
CA LEU A 137 -9.15 -18.06 4.38
C LEU A 137 -9.36 -18.96 5.59
N LYS A 138 -10.60 -19.44 5.80
CA LYS A 138 -10.97 -20.30 6.93
C LYS A 138 -10.23 -21.65 6.93
N LEU A 139 -9.79 -22.14 5.78
CA LEU A 139 -9.06 -23.41 5.65
C LEU A 139 -7.57 -23.31 6.01
N HIS A 140 -7.02 -22.10 6.13
CA HIS A 140 -5.62 -21.91 6.50
C HIS A 140 -5.45 -21.88 8.02
N GLU A 141 -4.64 -22.79 8.56
CA GLU A 141 -4.42 -22.90 10.02
C GLU A 141 -3.86 -21.63 10.66
N GLU A 142 -3.13 -20.83 9.88
CA GLU A 142 -2.53 -19.57 10.30
C GLU A 142 -3.54 -18.43 10.48
N VAL A 143 -4.75 -18.57 9.93
CA VAL A 143 -5.84 -17.60 10.05
C VAL A 143 -6.58 -17.85 11.36
N LYS A 144 -6.58 -16.84 12.23
CA LYS A 144 -7.36 -16.78 13.48
C LYS A 144 -8.31 -15.59 13.45
N ASP A 145 -9.30 -15.60 14.34
CA ASP A 145 -10.26 -14.50 14.54
C ASP A 145 -10.96 -13.99 13.26
N LEU A 146 -11.15 -14.89 12.29
CA LEU A 146 -11.76 -14.55 11.00
C LEU A 146 -13.22 -14.14 11.20
N ARG A 147 -13.55 -12.93 10.74
CA ARG A 147 -14.91 -12.37 10.78
C ARG A 147 -15.17 -11.47 9.58
N ALA A 148 -16.36 -11.58 9.01
CA ALA A 148 -16.84 -10.71 7.95
C ALA A 148 -17.80 -9.66 8.50
N VAL A 149 -17.72 -8.43 7.98
CA VAL A 149 -18.66 -7.34 8.25
C VAL A 149 -19.10 -6.76 6.91
N GLU A 150 -20.10 -7.39 6.30
CA GLU A 150 -20.57 -7.04 4.96
C GLU A 150 -21.43 -5.76 4.93
N GLU A 151 -22.14 -5.47 6.02
CA GLU A 151 -23.08 -4.35 6.15
C GLU A 151 -22.42 -3.02 6.59
N ALA A 152 -21.09 -2.98 6.67
CA ALA A 152 -20.38 -1.75 7.01
C ALA A 152 -20.40 -0.74 5.84
N PHE A 153 -20.10 0.53 6.13
CA PHE A 153 -19.94 1.56 5.09
C PHE A 153 -18.84 1.18 4.07
N VAL A 154 -17.73 0.61 4.56
CA VAL A 154 -16.73 -0.08 3.74
C VAL A 154 -16.68 -1.53 4.20
N PRO A 155 -17.28 -2.46 3.43
CA PRO A 155 -17.36 -3.86 3.83
C PRO A 155 -15.98 -4.53 3.91
N VAL A 156 -15.78 -5.36 4.93
CA VAL A 156 -14.44 -5.84 5.30
C VAL A 156 -14.44 -7.25 5.88
N ILE A 157 -13.38 -8.01 5.61
CA ILE A 157 -13.01 -9.22 6.35
C ILE A 157 -11.88 -8.85 7.30
N LYS A 158 -12.04 -9.16 8.59
CA LYS A 158 -10.99 -8.99 9.61
C LYS A 158 -10.47 -10.36 10.00
N LEU A 159 -9.16 -10.47 10.17
CA LEU A 159 -8.48 -11.69 10.60
C LEU A 159 -7.17 -11.37 11.33
N SER A 160 -6.69 -12.34 12.09
CA SER A 160 -5.35 -12.39 12.66
C SER A 160 -4.54 -13.44 11.90
N LEU A 161 -3.50 -13.05 11.15
CA LEU A 161 -2.64 -14.00 10.44
C LEU A 161 -1.31 -14.19 11.19
N MET A 162 -0.99 -15.42 11.55
CA MET A 162 0.26 -15.74 12.26
C MET A 162 1.20 -16.52 11.34
N VAL A 163 2.49 -16.15 11.28
CA VAL A 163 3.49 -17.00 10.63
C VAL A 163 3.66 -18.25 11.52
N ALA A 164 3.59 -19.43 10.92
CA ALA A 164 3.86 -20.68 11.63
C ALA A 164 5.27 -20.60 12.25
N GLY A 165 5.39 -20.85 13.55
CA GLY A 165 6.69 -20.89 14.21
C GLY A 165 7.52 -22.04 13.64
N ASN A 166 8.79 -21.78 13.35
CA ASN A 166 9.80 -22.83 13.31
C ASN A 166 10.01 -23.41 14.70
#